data_AF-A0A948STR1-F1
#
_entry.id   AF-A0A948STR1-F1
#
_cell.length_a   1.000
_cell.length_b   1.000
_cell.length_c   1.000
_cell.angle_alpha   90.00
_cell.angle_beta   90.00
_cell.angle_gamma   90.00
#
_symmetry.space_group_name_H-M   'P 1'
#
loop_
_entity.id
_entity.type
_entity.pdbx_description
1 polymer ?
#
loop_
_entity_poly.entity_id
_entity_poly.type
_entity_poly.pdbx_seq_one_letter_code
_entity_poly.pdbx_strand_id
1 'polypeptide(L)'
;MILVDECHWWFRDRRWCHMVSDASYDELHEMADALGIPRRGFQGDHYDLPEDYRERAIELGATAVGSRELLTRLRGAGLRLSPARRRAEGTTPPPDLRTGPQP
;
A
#
# COMPACT_ATOMS: atom_id res chain seq x y z
N MET A 1 -2.35 -7.69 11.03
CA MET A 1 -2.75 -6.32 11.34
C MET A 1 -2.56 -5.45 10.11
N ILE A 2 -3.45 -4.48 9.89
CA ILE A 2 -3.30 -3.49 8.82
C ILE A 2 -2.43 -2.33 9.28
N LEU A 3 -1.46 -1.96 8.46
CA LEU A 3 -0.51 -0.88 8.70
C LEU A 3 -0.61 0.14 7.56
N VAL A 4 -0.57 1.42 7.90
CA VAL A 4 -0.48 2.53 6.94
C VAL A 4 0.68 3.46 7.29
N ASP A 5 1.48 3.87 6.31
CA ASP A 5 2.57 4.83 6.54
C ASP A 5 2.14 6.29 6.34
N GLU A 6 3.07 7.21 6.54
CA GLU A 6 2.88 8.64 6.29
C GLU A 6 2.83 8.93 4.79
N CYS A 7 1.99 9.90 4.39
CA CYS A 7 1.89 10.30 3.00
C CYS A 7 3.07 11.19 2.60
N HIS A 8 4.11 10.61 2.02
CA HIS A 8 5.34 11.32 1.67
C HIS A 8 5.49 11.62 0.18
N TRP A 9 4.87 10.83 -0.70
CA TRP A 9 5.07 10.99 -2.14
C TRP A 9 3.92 11.75 -2.79
N TRP A 10 4.26 12.66 -3.70
CA TRP A 10 3.32 13.54 -4.39
C TRP A 10 2.97 12.98 -5.76
N PHE A 11 1.67 12.94 -6.08
CA PHE A 11 1.17 12.59 -7.40
C PHE A 11 -0.24 13.10 -7.62
N ARG A 12 -0.46 13.74 -8.78
CA ARG A 12 -1.74 14.35 -9.17
C ARG A 12 -2.32 15.22 -8.04
N ASP A 13 -1.49 16.15 -7.56
CA ASP A 13 -1.84 17.16 -6.54
C ASP A 13 -2.26 16.59 -5.17
N ARG A 14 -1.89 15.33 -4.89
CA ARG A 14 -2.20 14.66 -3.62
C ARG A 14 -0.97 13.99 -3.06
N ARG A 15 -0.91 13.87 -1.73
CA ARG A 15 0.08 13.01 -1.08
C ARG A 15 -0.45 11.60 -0.98
N TRP A 16 0.46 10.64 -1.04
CA TRP A 16 0.13 9.22 -1.05
C TRP A 16 1.00 8.45 -0.07
N CYS A 17 0.44 7.36 0.45
CA CYS A 17 1.00 6.43 1.41
C CYS A 17 0.75 4.99 0.98
N HIS A 18 1.32 4.05 1.72
CA HIS A 18 1.20 2.62 1.52
C HIS A 18 0.35 2.01 2.62
N MET A 19 -0.48 1.04 2.24
CA MET A 19 -1.22 0.17 3.13
C MET A 19 -0.78 -1.27 2.93
N VAL A 20 -0.44 -1.96 4.03
CA VAL A 20 0.01 -3.35 4.03
C VAL A 20 -0.63 -4.13 5.16
N SER A 21 -0.48 -5.45 5.10
CA SER A 21 -0.70 -6.34 6.21
C SER A 21 0.62 -6.95 6.67
N ASP A 22 0.73 -7.20 7.98
CA ASP A 22 1.78 -8.03 8.58
C ASP A 22 1.32 -9.45 8.98
N ALA A 23 0.14 -9.88 8.54
CA ALA A 23 -0.39 -11.21 8.82
C ALA A 23 -0.86 -11.98 7.58
N SER A 24 -1.66 -11.38 6.69
CA SER A 24 -2.13 -12.02 5.45
C SER A 24 -2.64 -11.01 4.40
N TYR A 25 -2.63 -11.41 3.13
CA TYR A 25 -3.25 -10.59 2.08
C TYR A 25 -4.78 -10.57 2.19
N ASP A 26 -5.42 -11.60 2.75
CA ASP A 26 -6.87 -11.63 2.93
C ASP A 26 -7.38 -10.46 3.79
N GLU A 27 -6.76 -10.17 4.95
CA GLU A 27 -7.18 -9.02 5.75
C GLU A 27 -6.87 -7.68 5.06
N LEU A 28 -5.77 -7.61 4.28
CA LEU A 28 -5.41 -6.42 3.52
C LEU A 28 -6.46 -6.12 2.44
N HIS A 29 -6.94 -7.18 1.82
CA HIS A 29 -7.97 -7.16 0.81
C HIS A 29 -9.35 -6.80 1.38
N GLU A 30 -9.71 -7.33 2.54
CA GLU A 30 -10.93 -6.96 3.26
C GLU A 30 -10.94 -5.47 3.62
N MET A 31 -9.81 -4.94 4.10
CA MET A 31 -9.66 -3.51 4.36
C MET A 31 -9.79 -2.67 3.08
N ALA A 32 -9.16 -3.11 1.99
CA ALA A 32 -9.27 -2.42 0.70
C ALA A 32 -10.73 -2.37 0.21
N ASP A 33 -11.47 -3.48 0.35
CA ASP A 33 -12.89 -3.53 -0.02
C ASP A 33 -13.73 -2.62 0.89
N ALA A 34 -13.45 -2.56 2.19
CA ALA A 34 -14.12 -1.66 3.14
C ALA A 34 -13.86 -0.16 2.83
N LEU A 35 -12.70 0.15 2.25
CA LEU A 35 -12.34 1.48 1.76
C LEU A 35 -12.88 1.78 0.36
N GLY A 36 -13.51 0.80 -0.30
CA GLY A 36 -13.98 0.93 -1.69
C GLY A 36 -12.86 0.94 -2.73
N ILE A 37 -11.68 0.43 -2.38
CA ILE A 37 -10.52 0.37 -3.26
C ILE A 37 -10.60 -0.91 -4.09
N PRO A 38 -10.58 -0.83 -5.43
CA PRO A 38 -10.74 -2.00 -6.27
C PRO A 38 -9.53 -2.93 -6.16
N ARG A 39 -9.74 -4.25 -6.24
CA ARG A 39 -8.68 -5.28 -6.17
C ARG A 39 -7.55 -5.08 -7.19
N ARG A 40 -7.83 -4.47 -8.35
CA ARG A 40 -6.80 -4.10 -9.35
C ARG A 40 -5.76 -3.09 -8.85
N GLY A 41 -6.04 -2.40 -7.74
CA GLY A 41 -5.09 -1.51 -7.07
C GLY A 41 -4.04 -2.25 -6.24
N PHE A 42 -4.17 -3.58 -6.11
CA PHE A 42 -3.20 -4.39 -5.40
C PHE A 42 -1.88 -4.48 -6.18
N GLN A 43 -0.80 -4.03 -5.57
CA GLN A 43 0.54 -4.06 -6.14
C GLN A 43 1.28 -5.36 -5.74
N GLY A 44 0.59 -6.47 -5.54
CA GLY A 44 1.19 -7.77 -5.19
C GLY A 44 1.55 -7.96 -3.72
N ASP A 45 1.89 -6.91 -2.98
CA ASP A 45 2.14 -6.98 -1.52
C ASP A 45 1.62 -5.76 -0.72
N HIS A 46 1.01 -4.79 -1.39
CA HIS A 46 0.50 -3.55 -0.78
C HIS A 46 -0.57 -2.88 -1.65
N TYR A 47 -1.22 -1.86 -1.10
CA TYR A 47 -2.01 -0.88 -1.82
C TYR A 47 -1.41 0.52 -1.62
N ASP A 48 -1.52 1.36 -2.65
CA ASP A 48 -1.22 2.78 -2.55
C ASP A 48 -2.49 3.57 -2.28
N LEU A 49 -2.47 4.42 -1.24
CA LEU A 49 -3.60 5.22 -0.81
C LEU A 49 -3.27 6.71 -0.92
N PRO A 50 -4.15 7.54 -1.49
CA PRO A 50 -4.04 8.98 -1.32
C PRO A 50 -4.41 9.38 0.13
N GLU A 51 -3.98 10.57 0.55
CA GLU A 51 -4.06 11.02 1.95
C GLU A 51 -5.47 10.95 2.57
N ASP A 52 -6.52 11.25 1.81
CA ASP A 52 -7.91 11.17 2.30
C ASP A 52 -8.32 9.73 2.68
N TYR A 53 -7.78 8.72 1.97
CA TYR A 53 -8.07 7.31 2.24
C TYR A 53 -7.27 6.79 3.44
N ARG A 54 -6.13 7.41 3.74
CA ARG A 54 -5.32 7.06 4.91
C ARG A 54 -6.07 7.32 6.20
N GLU A 55 -6.69 8.49 6.32
CA GLU A 55 -7.47 8.84 7.51
C GLU A 55 -8.62 7.85 7.71
N ARG A 56 -9.33 7.53 6.62
CA ARG A 56 -10.39 6.54 6.66
C ARG A 56 -9.89 5.14 7.03
N ALA A 57 -8.72 4.73 6.55
CA ALA A 57 -8.13 3.44 6.92
C ALA A 57 -7.85 3.37 8.43
N ILE A 58 -7.36 4.46 9.03
CA ILE A 58 -7.10 4.55 10.47
C ILE A 58 -8.41 4.46 11.26
N GLU A 59 -9.46 5.15 10.82
CA GLU A 59 -10.80 5.05 11.43
C GLU A 59 -11.37 3.63 11.40
N LEU A 60 -11.04 2.86 10.35
CA LEU A 60 -11.42 1.46 10.19
C LEU A 60 -10.50 0.48 10.95
N GLY A 61 -9.49 0.98 11.67
CA GLY A 61 -8.60 0.18 12.52
C GLY A 61 -7.22 -0.10 11.95
N ALA A 62 -6.82 0.54 10.84
CA ALA A 62 -5.44 0.51 10.40
C ALA A 62 -4.52 1.25 11.39
N THR A 63 -3.34 0.70 11.64
CA THR A 63 -2.36 1.33 12.54
C THR A 63 -1.41 2.23 11.74
N ALA A 64 -1.38 3.51 12.10
CA ALA A 64 -0.41 4.45 11.55
C ALA A 64 1.00 4.13 12.07
N VAL A 65 1.95 3.91 11.15
CA VAL A 65 3.35 3.62 11.46
C VAL A 65 4.28 4.42 10.54
N GLY A 66 5.59 4.46 10.83
CA GLY A 66 6.56 5.01 9.88
C GLY A 66 6.83 4.04 8.72
N SER A 67 7.23 4.54 7.55
CA SER A 67 7.51 3.69 6.37
C SER A 67 8.56 2.60 6.63
N ARG A 68 9.56 2.90 7.48
CA ARG A 68 10.59 1.92 7.86
C ARG A 68 10.01 0.77 8.69
N GLU A 69 9.12 1.08 9.62
CA GLU A 69 8.45 0.08 10.45
C GLU A 69 7.52 -0.78 9.61
N LEU A 70 6.72 -0.14 8.74
CA LEU A 70 5.84 -0.81 7.78
C LEU A 70 6.60 -1.85 6.95
N LEU A 71 7.71 -1.44 6.34
CA LEU A 71 8.55 -2.34 5.53
C LEU A 71 9.25 -3.42 6.35
N THR A 72 9.53 -3.17 7.63
CA THR A 72 10.16 -4.14 8.53
C THR A 72 9.16 -5.25 8.89
N ARG A 73 7.93 -4.88 9.26
CA ARG A 73 6.86 -5.84 9.57
C ARG A 73 6.42 -6.63 8.34
N LEU A 74 6.24 -5.99 7.20
CA LEU A 74 5.89 -6.68 5.95
C LEU A 74 6.94 -7.74 5.56
N ARG A 75 8.22 -7.45 5.77
CA ARG A 75 9.31 -8.42 5.56
C ARG A 75 9.31 -9.52 6.61
N GLY A 76 9.12 -9.16 7.88
CA GLY A 76 9.04 -10.12 8.99
C GLY A 76 7.89 -11.12 8.82
N ALA A 77 6.77 -10.68 8.23
CA ALA A 77 5.63 -11.52 7.88
C ALA A 77 5.88 -12.45 6.67
N GLY A 78 7.00 -12.28 5.95
CA GLY A 78 7.28 -13.04 4.72
C GLY A 78 6.42 -12.63 3.52
N LEU A 79 5.67 -11.53 3.63
CA LEU A 79 4.74 -11.05 2.61
C LEU A 79 5.39 -10.06 1.63
N ARG A 80 6.63 -9.61 1.86
CA ARG A 80 7.30 -8.73 0.89
C ARG A 80 7.68 -9.51 -0.37
N LEU A 81 7.04 -9.17 -1.49
CA LEU A 81 7.38 -9.76 -2.78
C LEU A 81 8.53 -9.03 -3.46
N SER A 82 9.40 -9.80 -4.11
CA SER A 82 10.40 -9.23 -5.02
C SER A 82 9.71 -8.61 -6.24
N PRO A 83 10.33 -7.62 -6.91
CA PRO A 83 9.74 -7.02 -8.11
C PRO A 83 9.40 -8.03 -9.21
N ALA A 84 10.21 -9.09 -9.34
CA ALA A 84 9.95 -10.18 -10.29
C ALA A 84 8.69 -10.96 -9.91
N ARG A 85 8.52 -11.29 -8.62
CA ARG A 85 7.32 -12.00 -8.13
C ARG A 85 6.08 -11.13 -8.21
N ARG A 86 6.16 -9.83 -7.88
CA ARG A 86 5.04 -8.90 -8.04
C ARG A 86 4.51 -8.84 -9.48
N ARG A 87 5.38 -8.88 -10.49
CA ARG A 87 4.96 -8.89 -11.90
C ARG A 87 4.28 -10.20 -12.32
N ALA A 88 4.65 -11.32 -11.68
CA ALA A 88 4.04 -12.61 -11.94
C ALA A 88 2.66 -12.72 -11.26
N GLU A 89 2.54 -12.23 -10.03
CA GLU A 89 1.29 -12.24 -9.25
C GLU A 89 0.32 -11.11 -9.66
N GLY A 90 0.84 -9.98 -10.13
CA GLY A 90 0.07 -8.81 -10.57
C GLY A 90 0.04 -8.68 -12.10
N THR A 91 -0.95 -9.27 -12.76
CA THR A 91 -1.29 -8.87 -14.14
C THR A 91 -2.02 -7.53 -14.11
N THR A 92 -1.20 -6.46 -14.11
CA THR A 92 -1.34 -5.20 -14.84
C THR A 92 -0.35 -4.24 -14.18
N PRO A 93 0.66 -3.71 -14.90
CA PRO A 93 1.53 -2.70 -14.32
C PRO A 93 0.68 -1.45 -13.99
N PRO A 94 0.87 -0.79 -12.84
CA PRO A 94 0.39 0.58 -12.69
C PRO A 94 0.96 1.41 -13.85
N PRO A 95 0.24 2.45 -14.33
CA PRO A 95 0.81 3.35 -15.33
C PRO A 95 2.10 3.92 -14.72
N ASP A 96 3.23 3.57 -15.33
CA ASP A 96 4.50 4.27 -15.24
C ASP A 96 4.78 4.99 -13.89
N LEU A 97 5.45 4.28 -12.97
CA LEU A 97 6.08 4.86 -11.78
C LEU A 97 7.60 5.07 -11.99
N ARG A 98 8.04 5.46 -13.20
CA ARG A 98 9.45 5.80 -13.48
C ARG A 98 9.64 7.31 -13.60
N THR A 99 10.12 7.90 -12.49
CA THR A 99 11.10 9.01 -12.42
C THR A 99 10.92 10.21 -13.38
N GLY A 100 10.56 11.36 -12.79
CA GLY A 100 10.78 12.71 -13.34
C GLY A 100 11.02 13.71 -12.20
N PRO A 101 11.79 14.79 -12.42
CA PRO A 101 12.44 15.53 -11.34
C PRO A 101 11.45 16.41 -10.55
N GLN A 102 11.69 16.51 -9.25
CA GLN A 102 10.97 17.40 -8.34
C GLN A 102 11.49 18.84 -8.50
N PRO A 103 10.62 19.87 -8.47
CA PRO A 103 11.03 21.27 -8.36
C PRO A 103 11.69 21.59 -7.01
#